data_AF-A0A2D6M0U7-F1
#
_entry.id   AF-A0A2D6M0U7-F1
#
_cell.length_a   1.000
_cell.length_b   1.000
_cell.length_c   1.000
_cell.angle_alpha   90.00
_cell.angle_beta   90.00
_cell.angle_gamma   90.00
#
_symmetry.space_group_name_H-M   'P 1'
#
loop_
_entity.id
_entity.type
_entity.pdbx_description
1 polymer ?
#
loop_
_entity_poly.entity_id
_entity_poly.type
_entity_poly.pdbx_seq_one_letter_code
_entity_poly.pdbx_strand_id
1 'polypeptide(L)'
;MPVRPKKQAPYSKWMHGKDVKALRIKTATGYQSRYSLSQSHPSFARGEYGRIFRGLVTFANGKRQKVAIKMFDEPLSNKEAAAYERAIQKIAEADIPTLKTAMVNWNGKWVKVSPLLENRAGIKLARVKTDYGHARQLSAPRTQRRVGQILGKMINAGFAGYIDAIDYLRQREAGIVAIDLDVLVRTEPSFENVKRLLAESLNKFPEESRRQILEKHVLPEIRRPALRKKLAQLEV
;
A
#
# COMPACT_ATOMS: atom_id res chain seq x y z
N MET A 1 -5.52 -28.64 -17.91
CA MET A 1 -4.11 -28.19 -17.81
C MET A 1 -3.91 -27.51 -16.45
N PRO A 2 -2.90 -27.87 -15.65
CA PRO A 2 -2.59 -27.14 -14.43
C PRO A 2 -2.12 -25.74 -14.80
N VAL A 3 -2.82 -24.72 -14.31
CA VAL A 3 -2.42 -23.33 -14.43
C VAL A 3 -1.12 -23.17 -13.64
N ARG A 4 0.02 -23.15 -14.34
CA ARG A 4 1.31 -22.81 -13.73
C ARG A 4 1.10 -21.52 -12.92
N PRO A 5 1.54 -21.44 -11.65
CA PRO A 5 1.47 -20.19 -10.90
C PRO A 5 2.18 -19.14 -11.74
N LYS A 6 1.42 -18.13 -12.18
CA LYS A 6 2.01 -16.96 -12.83
C LYS A 6 3.03 -16.43 -11.83
N LYS A 7 4.31 -16.48 -12.20
CA LYS A 7 5.35 -15.66 -11.57
C LYS A 7 4.72 -14.30 -11.27
N GLN A 8 4.90 -13.84 -10.04
CA GLN A 8 4.60 -12.49 -9.56
C GLN A 8 4.58 -11.51 -10.74
N ALA A 9 3.50 -10.74 -10.91
CA ALA A 9 3.34 -9.84 -12.06
C ALA A 9 4.67 -9.12 -12.37
N PRO A 10 5.05 -8.99 -13.67
CA PRO A 10 6.40 -8.67 -14.09
C PRO A 10 6.75 -7.22 -13.73
N TYR A 11 7.15 -7.02 -12.49
CA TYR A 11 7.81 -5.82 -12.02
C TYR A 11 9.21 -6.26 -11.59
N SER A 12 10.11 -6.40 -12.55
CA SER A 12 11.51 -6.73 -12.32
C SER A 12 12.16 -5.76 -11.31
N LYS A 13 12.92 -6.33 -10.36
CA LYS A 13 13.97 -5.71 -9.52
C LYS A 13 13.76 -4.23 -9.17
N TRP A 14 12.98 -3.92 -8.13
CA TRP A 14 13.28 -2.68 -7.42
C TRP A 14 14.29 -3.02 -6.35
N MET A 15 15.40 -2.31 -6.44
CA MET A 15 16.54 -2.38 -5.56
C MET A 15 16.16 -1.76 -4.20
N HIS A 16 16.57 -2.42 -3.10
CA HIS A 16 16.24 -2.07 -1.73
C HIS A 16 16.67 -0.62 -1.41
N GLY A 17 16.21 -0.05 -0.29
CA GLY A 17 16.62 1.29 0.15
C GLY A 17 18.14 1.47 0.19
N LYS A 18 18.87 0.40 0.59
CA LYS A 18 20.35 0.34 0.60
C LYS A 18 21.02 0.50 -0.77
N ASP A 19 20.28 0.25 -1.86
CA ASP A 19 20.80 0.33 -3.22
C ASP A 19 20.59 1.73 -3.83
N VAL A 20 20.02 2.67 -3.07
CA VAL A 20 19.84 4.06 -3.47
C VAL A 20 21.17 4.80 -3.31
N LYS A 21 21.79 5.15 -4.44
CA LYS A 21 23.03 5.96 -4.48
C LYS A 21 22.74 7.45 -4.26
N ALA A 22 21.64 7.95 -4.81
CA ALA A 22 21.24 9.35 -4.65
C ALA A 22 19.72 9.52 -4.74
N LEU A 23 19.20 10.41 -3.91
CA LEU A 23 17.80 10.86 -3.93
C LEU A 23 17.76 12.38 -4.15
N ARG A 24 16.93 12.84 -5.09
CA ARG A 24 16.73 14.26 -5.37
C ARG A 24 15.25 14.59 -5.40
N ILE A 25 14.86 15.70 -4.80
CA ILE A 25 13.47 16.19 -4.77
C ILE A 25 13.28 17.25 -5.85
N LYS A 26 12.17 17.17 -6.57
CA LYS A 26 11.78 18.15 -7.60
C LYS A 26 11.21 19.38 -6.90
N THR A 27 11.81 20.53 -7.15
CA THR A 27 11.38 21.87 -6.73
C THR A 27 10.96 22.70 -7.96
N ALA A 28 10.52 23.94 -7.75
CA ALA A 28 10.22 24.87 -8.84
C ALA A 28 11.45 25.17 -9.73
N THR A 29 12.65 25.19 -9.14
CA THR A 29 13.91 25.55 -9.82
C THR A 29 14.71 24.35 -10.32
N GLY A 30 14.23 23.12 -10.17
CA GLY A 30 14.89 21.91 -10.66
C GLY A 30 14.88 20.75 -9.67
N TYR A 31 15.94 19.94 -9.66
CA TYR A 31 16.08 18.83 -8.71
C TYR A 31 17.15 19.14 -7.66
N GLN A 32 16.77 19.19 -6.39
CA GLN A 32 17.69 19.47 -5.29
C GLN A 32 18.09 18.18 -4.54
N SER A 33 19.36 18.10 -4.16
CA SER A 33 19.96 16.97 -3.43
C SER A 33 20.22 17.27 -1.94
N ARG A 34 20.04 18.53 -1.51
CA ARG A 34 20.37 19.00 -0.16
C ARG A 34 19.14 19.52 0.59
N TYR A 35 19.33 19.65 1.90
CA TYR A 35 18.34 19.81 2.97
C TYR A 35 17.47 21.08 2.97
N SER A 36 17.63 21.99 2.00
CA SER A 36 16.95 23.28 2.03
C SER A 36 15.50 23.21 1.55
N LEU A 37 14.80 22.09 1.77
CA LEU A 37 13.36 22.08 1.66
C LEU A 37 12.80 22.76 2.92
N SER A 38 12.71 24.09 2.89
CA SER A 38 11.94 24.85 3.87
C SER A 38 10.54 24.27 3.99
N GLN A 39 9.87 24.44 5.14
CA GLN A 39 8.49 23.98 5.31
C GLN A 39 7.53 24.56 4.26
N SER A 40 7.91 25.67 3.62
CA SER A 40 7.19 26.35 2.53
C SER A 40 7.35 25.70 1.15
N HIS A 41 8.18 24.66 0.99
CA HIS A 41 8.29 24.00 -0.31
C HIS A 41 6.97 23.31 -0.70
N PRO A 42 6.44 23.58 -1.91
CA PRO A 42 5.15 23.04 -2.31
C PRO A 42 5.23 21.51 -2.44
N SER A 43 4.52 20.81 -1.57
CA SER A 43 4.33 19.36 -1.67
C SER A 43 3.32 19.04 -2.77
N PHE A 44 3.51 17.92 -3.46
CA PHE A 44 2.56 17.41 -4.44
C PHE A 44 1.25 16.93 -3.79
N ALA A 45 1.33 16.39 -2.58
CA ALA A 45 0.18 16.01 -1.76
C ALA A 45 0.57 16.02 -0.27
N ARG A 46 -0.42 16.06 0.62
CA ARG A 46 -0.25 15.87 2.06
C ARG A 46 -1.05 14.65 2.50
N GLY A 47 -0.40 13.73 3.21
CA GLY A 47 -1.06 12.66 3.94
C GLY A 47 -1.12 12.98 5.43
N GLU A 48 -1.75 12.11 6.20
CA GLU A 48 -1.95 12.30 7.65
C GLU A 48 -0.62 12.53 8.41
N TYR A 49 0.41 11.73 8.12
CA TYR A 49 1.70 11.77 8.83
C TYR A 49 2.83 12.43 8.03
N GLY A 50 2.54 13.19 6.98
CA GLY A 50 3.61 13.85 6.24
C GLY A 50 3.26 14.36 4.86
N ARG A 51 4.29 14.88 4.20
CA ARG A 51 4.21 15.54 2.90
C ARG A 51 4.82 14.68 1.81
N ILE A 52 4.16 14.66 0.65
CA ILE A 52 4.56 13.87 -0.51
C ILE A 52 5.14 14.80 -1.56
N PHE A 53 6.36 14.51 -1.98
CA PHE A 53 7.09 15.24 -3.01
C PHE A 53 7.32 14.34 -4.22
N ARG A 54 7.53 14.95 -5.38
CA ARG A 54 8.06 14.24 -6.55
C ARG A 54 9.58 14.27 -6.50
N GLY A 55 10.23 13.21 -6.95
CA GLY A 55 11.68 13.15 -6.98
C GLY A 55 12.24 12.17 -7.99
N LEU A 56 13.55 12.02 -7.93
CA LEU A 56 14.35 11.14 -8.77
C LEU A 56 15.30 10.34 -7.88
N VAL A 57 15.23 9.01 -7.98
CA VAL A 57 16.22 8.09 -7.42
C VAL A 57 17.25 7.76 -8.49
N THR A 58 18.51 7.72 -8.10
CA THR A 58 19.59 7.06 -8.84
C THR A 58 20.05 5.86 -8.02
N PHE A 59 19.98 4.66 -8.60
CA PHE A 59 20.41 3.42 -7.95
C PHE A 59 21.91 3.18 -8.15
N ALA A 60 22.49 2.27 -7.37
CA ALA A 60 23.91 1.91 -7.43
C ALA A 60 24.34 1.45 -8.84
N ASN A 61 23.46 0.79 -9.58
CA ASN A 61 23.70 0.38 -10.97
C ASN A 61 23.50 1.49 -12.02
N GLY A 62 23.38 2.76 -11.60
CA GLY A 62 23.20 3.92 -12.48
C GLY A 62 21.78 4.11 -13.01
N LYS A 63 20.85 3.16 -12.82
CA LYS A 63 19.45 3.32 -13.23
C LYS A 63 18.81 4.50 -12.51
N ARG A 64 18.03 5.30 -13.25
CA ARG A 64 17.28 6.44 -12.71
C ARG A 64 15.79 6.19 -12.77
N GLN A 65 15.05 6.60 -11.75
CA GLN A 65 13.61 6.41 -11.67
C GLN A 65 12.91 7.57 -10.98
N LYS A 66 11.80 8.04 -11.57
CA LYS A 66 10.92 9.02 -10.92
C LYS A 66 10.15 8.36 -9.78
N VAL A 67 10.08 9.05 -8.66
CA VAL A 67 9.48 8.54 -7.42
C VAL A 67 8.59 9.57 -6.75
N ALA A 68 7.64 9.09 -5.95
CA ALA A 68 7.04 9.86 -4.87
C ALA A 68 7.89 9.64 -3.60
N ILE A 69 8.14 10.72 -2.87
CA ILE A 69 8.93 10.72 -1.65
C ILE A 69 8.04 11.29 -0.55
N LYS A 70 7.65 10.45 0.40
CA LYS A 70 6.97 10.90 1.61
C LYS A 70 8.02 11.24 2.66
N MET A 71 8.04 12.52 3.02
CA MET A 71 8.75 13.02 4.19
C MET A 71 7.75 13.07 5.34
N PHE A 72 8.13 12.51 6.47
CA PHE A 72 7.29 12.51 7.67
C PHE A 72 7.33 13.88 8.32
N ASP A 73 6.20 14.33 8.87
CA ASP A 73 6.15 15.62 9.58
C ASP A 73 7.02 15.57 10.85
N GLU A 74 7.03 14.43 11.53
CA GLU A 74 7.98 14.08 12.59
C GLU A 74 9.05 13.12 12.05
N PRO A 75 10.35 13.39 12.25
CA PRO A 75 11.41 12.48 11.83
C PRO A 75 11.29 11.10 12.51
N LEU A 76 11.34 10.03 11.72
CA LEU A 76 11.30 8.68 12.26
C LEU A 76 12.63 8.31 12.93
N SER A 77 12.55 7.58 14.03
CA SER A 77 13.67 6.85 14.62
C SER A 77 14.09 5.65 13.76
N ASN A 78 15.29 5.12 13.99
CA ASN A 78 15.75 3.87 13.35
C ASN A 78 14.82 2.68 13.66
N LYS A 79 14.25 2.64 14.88
CA LYS A 79 13.32 1.58 15.29
C LYS A 79 12.02 1.63 14.50
N GLU A 80 11.48 2.83 14.28
CA GLU A 80 10.29 3.03 13.46
C GLU A 80 10.56 2.72 11.99
N ALA A 81 11.66 3.22 11.43
CA ALA A 81 12.05 2.92 10.05
C ALA A 81 12.17 1.40 9.82
N ALA A 82 12.81 0.67 10.75
CA ALA A 82 12.88 -0.78 10.70
C ALA A 82 11.51 -1.47 10.79
N ALA A 83 10.54 -0.88 11.49
CA ALA A 83 9.17 -1.39 11.52
C ALA A 83 8.48 -1.25 10.15
N TYR A 84 8.67 -0.12 9.46
CA TYR A 84 8.21 0.05 8.07
C TYR A 84 8.86 -0.96 7.12
N GLU A 85 10.18 -1.17 7.21
CA GLU A 85 10.87 -2.15 6.37
C GLU A 85 10.37 -3.57 6.61
N ARG A 86 10.15 -3.97 7.88
CA ARG A 86 9.53 -5.26 8.21
C ARG A 86 8.12 -5.38 7.64
N ALA A 87 7.31 -4.31 7.70
CA ALA A 87 5.97 -4.33 7.13
C ALA A 87 5.99 -4.54 5.61
N ILE A 88 6.86 -3.80 4.91
CA ILE A 88 7.08 -3.95 3.45
C ILE A 88 7.48 -5.39 3.11
N GLN A 89 8.42 -5.97 3.86
CA GLN A 89 8.88 -7.34 3.65
C GLN A 89 7.75 -8.36 3.83
N LYS A 90 6.98 -8.26 4.91
CA LYS A 90 5.82 -9.14 5.17
C LYS A 90 4.76 -9.07 4.08
N ILE A 91 4.48 -7.87 3.55
CA ILE A 91 3.53 -7.68 2.44
C ILE A 91 4.04 -8.38 1.18
N ALA A 92 5.34 -8.27 0.89
CA ALA A 92 5.97 -8.94 -0.24
C ALA A 92 5.92 -10.47 -0.11
N GLU A 93 6.24 -11.01 1.07
CA GLU A 93 6.18 -12.44 1.38
C GLU A 93 4.76 -13.01 1.32
N ALA A 94 3.76 -12.21 1.68
CA ALA A 94 2.34 -12.57 1.57
C ALA A 94 1.80 -12.53 0.13
N ASP A 95 2.64 -12.15 -0.85
CA ASP A 95 2.25 -11.98 -2.25
C ASP A 95 1.04 -11.05 -2.40
N ILE A 96 1.09 -9.92 -1.68
CA ILE A 96 0.09 -8.86 -1.79
C ILE A 96 0.56 -7.89 -2.87
N PRO A 97 -0.25 -7.63 -3.91
CA PRO A 97 0.16 -6.78 -5.02
C PRO A 97 0.12 -5.31 -4.60
N THR A 98 1.21 -4.76 -4.06
CA THR A 98 1.28 -3.35 -3.67
C THR A 98 2.30 -2.58 -4.49
N LEU A 99 2.29 -1.25 -4.35
CA LEU A 99 3.44 -0.46 -4.75
C LEU A 99 4.63 -0.98 -3.96
N LYS A 100 5.63 -1.43 -4.72
CA LYS A 100 6.97 -1.55 -4.18
C LYS A 100 7.27 -0.24 -3.41
N THR A 101 7.89 -0.33 -2.25
CA THR A 101 8.13 0.82 -1.38
C THR A 101 9.42 0.55 -0.65
N ALA A 102 10.20 1.59 -0.36
CA ALA A 102 11.42 1.46 0.43
C ALA A 102 11.54 2.61 1.42
N MET A 103 12.14 2.31 2.57
CA MET A 103 12.66 3.33 3.48
C MET A 103 14.08 3.68 3.04
N VAL A 104 14.39 4.98 2.99
CA VAL A 104 15.71 5.48 2.61
C VAL A 104 16.15 6.48 3.66
N ASN A 105 17.35 6.29 4.20
CA ASN A 105 17.98 7.32 5.02
C ASN A 105 18.63 8.35 4.09
N TRP A 106 17.97 9.49 3.93
CA TRP A 106 18.42 10.58 3.09
C TRP A 106 18.92 11.73 3.97
N ASN A 107 20.24 11.94 3.98
CA ASN A 107 20.89 13.00 4.75
C ASN A 107 20.51 12.95 6.26
N GLY A 108 20.46 11.76 6.86
CA GLY A 108 20.12 11.57 8.28
C GLY A 108 18.62 11.55 8.59
N LYS A 109 17.75 11.64 7.58
CA LYS A 109 16.29 11.53 7.75
C LYS A 109 15.73 10.34 7.00
N TRP A 110 14.90 9.56 7.67
CA TRP A 110 14.15 8.49 7.04
C TRP A 110 13.00 9.05 6.20
N VAL A 111 12.97 8.66 4.93
CA VAL A 111 11.88 8.97 3.99
C VAL A 111 11.35 7.68 3.38
N LYS A 112 10.06 7.69 3.04
CA LYS A 112 9.43 6.60 2.30
C LYS A 112 9.42 6.93 0.81
N VAL A 113 9.95 6.03 -0.01
CA VAL A 113 10.05 6.21 -1.46
C VAL A 113 9.16 5.18 -2.16
N SER A 114 8.27 5.66 -3.02
CA SER A 114 7.39 4.87 -3.89
C SER A 114 7.54 5.27 -5.36
N PRO A 115 7.23 4.41 -6.35
CA PRO A 115 7.22 4.79 -7.75
C PRO A 115 6.13 5.83 -7.94
N LEU A 116 6.42 6.85 -8.75
CA LEU A 116 5.39 7.79 -9.14
C LEU A 116 4.50 7.11 -10.18
N LEU A 117 3.22 6.91 -9.87
CA LEU A 117 2.21 6.43 -10.81
C LEU A 117 1.84 7.59 -11.76
N GLU A 118 2.64 7.80 -12.81
CA GLU A 118 2.33 8.76 -13.87
C GLU A 118 1.59 8.06 -15.03
N ASN A 119 0.50 8.70 -15.52
CA ASN A 119 -0.25 8.28 -16.71
C ASN A 119 0.61 8.16 -17.99
N ARG A 120 1.86 8.63 -18.00
CA ARG A 120 2.75 8.61 -19.18
C ARG A 120 3.54 7.32 -19.37
N ALA A 121 3.59 6.42 -18.37
CA ALA A 121 4.33 5.16 -18.45
C ALA A 121 3.42 3.92 -18.62
N GLY A 122 2.23 4.08 -19.22
CA GLY A 122 1.32 2.98 -19.52
C GLY A 122 0.51 2.45 -18.34
N ILE A 123 0.72 2.96 -17.13
CA ILE A 123 -0.14 2.67 -15.97
C ILE A 123 -1.26 3.71 -15.94
N LYS A 124 -2.41 3.34 -16.52
CA LYS A 124 -3.64 4.13 -16.39
C LYS A 124 -4.15 3.95 -14.97
N LEU A 125 -4.21 5.05 -14.20
CA LEU A 125 -5.08 5.07 -13.03
C LEU A 125 -6.51 5.12 -13.57
N ALA A 126 -7.35 4.19 -13.12
CA ALA A 126 -8.73 4.14 -13.55
C ALA A 126 -9.39 5.47 -13.16
N ARG A 127 -9.93 6.19 -14.14
CA ARG A 127 -10.82 7.32 -13.87
C ARG A 127 -12.14 6.74 -13.37
N VAL A 128 -12.20 6.39 -12.09
CA VAL A 128 -13.47 6.01 -11.46
C VAL A 128 -14.23 7.30 -11.21
N LYS A 129 -14.97 7.73 -12.22
CA LYS A 129 -15.82 8.91 -12.16
C LYS A 129 -17.15 8.47 -11.55
N THR A 130 -17.53 9.10 -10.43
CA THR A 130 -18.81 9.00 -9.70
C THR A 130 -18.94 7.87 -8.66
N ASP A 131 -19.70 8.18 -7.60
CA ASP A 131 -20.03 7.27 -6.50
C ASP A 131 -20.91 6.10 -6.94
N TYR A 132 -21.79 6.33 -7.91
CA TYR A 132 -22.60 5.27 -8.54
C TYR A 132 -21.71 4.26 -9.30
N GLY A 133 -20.63 4.74 -9.91
CA GLY A 133 -19.60 3.90 -10.55
C GLY A 133 -18.81 3.06 -9.54
N HIS A 134 -18.60 3.56 -8.31
CA HIS A 134 -17.95 2.80 -7.24
C HIS A 134 -18.82 1.63 -6.78
N ALA A 135 -20.09 1.88 -6.44
CA ALA A 135 -21.00 0.85 -5.92
C ALA A 135 -21.10 -0.37 -6.85
N ARG A 136 -21.40 -0.15 -8.14
CA ARG A 136 -21.49 -1.25 -9.14
C ARG A 136 -20.20 -2.04 -9.27
N GLN A 137 -19.04 -1.37 -9.19
CA GLN A 137 -17.74 -2.04 -9.32
C GLN A 137 -17.33 -2.79 -8.05
N LEU A 138 -17.78 -2.33 -6.87
CA LEU A 138 -17.60 -3.00 -5.60
C LEU A 138 -18.52 -4.23 -5.48
N SER A 139 -19.72 -4.19 -6.06
CA SER A 139 -20.61 -5.35 -6.19
C SER A 139 -20.08 -6.42 -7.14
N ALA A 140 -19.09 -6.13 -7.98
CA ALA A 140 -18.58 -7.10 -8.95
C ALA A 140 -17.91 -8.28 -8.22
N PRO A 141 -18.29 -9.54 -8.50
CA PRO A 141 -17.76 -10.71 -7.78
C PRO A 141 -16.23 -10.84 -7.85
N ARG A 142 -15.62 -10.39 -8.96
CA ARG A 142 -14.16 -10.36 -9.12
C ARG A 142 -13.50 -9.38 -8.15
N THR A 143 -14.11 -8.21 -7.92
CA THR A 143 -13.62 -7.20 -6.97
C THR A 143 -13.71 -7.73 -5.55
N GLN A 144 -14.89 -8.23 -5.17
CA GLN A 144 -15.17 -8.83 -3.85
C GLN A 144 -14.16 -9.94 -3.51
N ARG A 145 -13.98 -10.89 -4.44
CA ARG A 145 -13.01 -11.97 -4.30
C ARG A 145 -11.59 -11.43 -4.09
N ARG A 146 -11.16 -10.48 -4.93
CA ARG A 146 -9.77 -10.00 -4.88
C ARG A 146 -9.51 -9.23 -3.59
N VAL A 147 -10.41 -8.34 -3.18
CA VAL A 147 -10.27 -7.58 -1.93
C VAL A 147 -10.31 -8.52 -0.73
N GLY A 148 -11.26 -9.45 -0.66
CA GLY A 148 -11.34 -10.41 0.43
C GLY A 148 -10.09 -11.27 0.56
N GLN A 149 -9.53 -11.74 -0.56
CA GLN A 149 -8.27 -12.48 -0.58
C GLN A 149 -7.09 -11.65 -0.04
N ILE A 150 -7.01 -10.37 -0.41
CA ILE A 150 -5.92 -9.50 0.07
C ILE A 150 -6.08 -9.24 1.57
N LEU A 151 -7.29 -8.95 2.06
CA LEU A 151 -7.56 -8.77 3.49
C LEU A 151 -7.15 -10.02 4.29
N GLY A 152 -7.53 -11.20 3.80
CA GLY A 152 -7.15 -12.47 4.43
C GLY A 152 -5.63 -12.70 4.46
N LYS A 153 -4.94 -12.40 3.35
CA LYS A 153 -3.46 -12.43 3.29
C LYS A 153 -2.82 -11.45 4.29
N MET A 154 -3.35 -10.24 4.43
CA MET A 154 -2.84 -9.24 5.39
C MET A 154 -2.97 -9.74 6.84
N ILE A 155 -4.13 -10.30 7.19
CA ILE A 155 -4.36 -10.85 8.53
C ILE A 155 -3.40 -12.02 8.81
N ASN A 156 -3.19 -12.91 7.85
CA ASN A 156 -2.19 -13.98 7.98
C ASN A 156 -0.76 -13.48 8.16
N ALA A 157 -0.39 -12.40 7.47
CA ALA A 157 0.90 -11.75 7.61
C ALA A 157 1.08 -11.06 8.98
N GLY A 158 0.03 -11.06 9.81
CA GLY A 158 0.04 -10.49 11.16
C GLY A 158 -0.27 -9.00 11.18
N PHE A 159 -1.09 -8.52 10.25
CA PHE A 159 -1.65 -7.18 10.28
C PHE A 159 -3.12 -7.20 10.67
N ALA A 160 -3.66 -6.04 11.06
CA ALA A 160 -5.07 -5.89 11.36
C ALA A 160 -5.98 -5.93 10.10
N GLY A 161 -5.43 -5.95 8.89
CA GLY A 161 -6.18 -6.10 7.63
C GLY A 161 -7.00 -4.87 7.27
N TYR A 162 -6.40 -3.94 6.53
CA TYR A 162 -7.05 -2.71 6.08
C TYR A 162 -6.81 -2.48 4.59
N ILE A 163 -7.88 -2.21 3.83
CA ILE A 163 -7.82 -1.77 2.43
C ILE A 163 -8.93 -0.75 2.20
N ASP A 164 -8.56 0.42 1.67
CA ASP A 164 -9.56 1.30 1.05
C ASP A 164 -9.98 0.70 -0.30
N ALA A 165 -11.20 0.15 -0.34
CA ALA A 165 -11.74 -0.51 -1.52
C ALA A 165 -11.96 0.45 -2.71
N ILE A 166 -12.17 1.74 -2.46
CA ILE A 166 -12.32 2.77 -3.50
C ILE A 166 -10.96 3.04 -4.14
N ASP A 167 -9.93 3.21 -3.32
CA ASP A 167 -8.56 3.39 -3.82
C ASP A 167 -8.02 2.14 -4.52
N TYR A 168 -8.41 0.95 -4.06
CA TYR A 168 -8.19 -0.29 -4.80
C TYR A 168 -8.78 -0.21 -6.22
N LEU A 169 -10.03 0.24 -6.38
CA LEU A 169 -10.66 0.35 -7.70
C LEU A 169 -9.91 1.33 -8.63
N ARG A 170 -9.39 2.43 -8.08
CA ARG A 170 -8.59 3.42 -8.84
C ARG A 170 -7.27 2.84 -9.33
N GLN A 171 -6.69 1.92 -8.57
CA GLN A 171 -5.36 1.36 -8.81
C GLN A 171 -5.38 -0.05 -9.41
N ARG A 172 -6.55 -0.67 -9.54
CA ARG A 172 -6.68 -2.05 -10.06
C ARG A 172 -6.12 -2.21 -11.47
N GLU A 173 -6.23 -1.18 -12.32
CA GLU A 173 -5.68 -1.18 -13.69
C GLU A 173 -4.15 -1.20 -13.68
N ALA A 174 -3.55 -0.63 -12.64
CA ALA A 174 -2.12 -0.72 -12.37
C ALA A 174 -1.71 -2.09 -11.78
N GLY A 175 -2.66 -2.96 -11.48
CA GLY A 175 -2.43 -4.28 -10.89
C GLY A 175 -1.95 -4.24 -9.44
N ILE A 176 -2.18 -3.13 -8.73
CA ILE A 176 -1.69 -2.88 -7.36
C ILE A 176 -2.82 -2.44 -6.43
N VAL A 177 -2.53 -2.52 -5.13
CA VAL A 177 -3.38 -2.10 -4.02
C VAL A 177 -2.60 -1.03 -3.25
N ALA A 178 -3.22 0.13 -3.05
CA ALA A 178 -2.72 1.12 -2.10
C ALA A 178 -2.89 0.55 -0.70
N ILE A 179 -1.76 0.36 -0.03
CA ILE A 179 -1.72 -0.06 1.37
C ILE A 179 -1.18 1.10 2.16
N ASP A 180 -1.95 1.52 3.16
CA ASP A 180 -1.45 2.49 4.12
C ASP A 180 -0.50 1.81 5.10
N LEU A 181 0.80 1.89 4.80
CA LEU A 181 1.86 1.37 5.66
C LEU A 181 1.86 2.01 7.05
N ASP A 182 1.38 3.25 7.18
CA ASP A 182 1.37 3.92 8.47
C ASP A 182 0.33 3.24 9.38
N VAL A 183 -0.85 2.93 8.85
CA VAL A 183 -1.88 2.13 9.55
C VAL A 183 -1.32 0.77 9.95
N LEU A 184 -0.59 0.08 9.05
CA LEU A 184 -0.04 -1.25 9.35
C LEU A 184 1.06 -1.25 10.40
N VAL A 185 1.90 -0.22 10.44
CA VAL A 185 3.03 -0.13 11.37
C VAL A 185 2.57 0.38 12.73
N ARG A 186 1.60 1.31 12.76
CA ARG A 186 1.14 1.96 13.99
C ARG A 186 -0.02 1.23 14.67
N THR A 187 -0.70 0.30 13.97
CA THR A 187 -1.79 -0.49 14.56
C THR A 187 -1.32 -1.86 14.99
N GLU A 188 -1.44 -2.16 16.28
CA GLU A 188 -1.18 -3.49 16.81
C GLU A 188 -2.18 -4.52 16.23
N PRO A 189 -1.73 -5.73 15.83
CA PRO A 189 -2.61 -6.76 15.29
C PRO A 189 -3.40 -7.52 16.38
N SER A 190 -4.05 -6.79 17.28
CA SER A 190 -4.98 -7.35 18.26
C SER A 190 -6.29 -7.76 17.58
N PHE A 191 -7.07 -8.63 18.23
CA PHE A 191 -8.38 -9.04 17.69
C PHE A 191 -9.32 -7.84 17.47
N GLU A 192 -9.35 -6.90 18.42
CA GLU A 192 -10.17 -5.69 18.31
C GLU A 192 -9.77 -4.82 17.12
N ASN A 193 -8.47 -4.65 16.88
CA ASN A 193 -8.01 -3.91 15.72
C ASN A 193 -8.29 -4.63 14.40
N VAL A 194 -8.14 -5.96 14.37
CA VAL A 194 -8.53 -6.77 13.20
C VAL A 194 -10.01 -6.60 12.90
N LYS A 195 -10.87 -6.73 13.91
CA LYS A 195 -12.32 -6.54 13.80
C LYS A 195 -12.65 -5.16 13.24
N ARG A 196 -12.11 -4.10 13.86
CA ARG A 196 -12.37 -2.71 13.48
C ARG A 196 -11.95 -2.41 12.04
N LEU A 197 -10.69 -2.68 11.68
CA LEU A 197 -10.16 -2.33 10.36
C LEU A 197 -10.74 -3.20 9.23
N LEU A 198 -11.08 -4.46 9.53
CA LEU A 198 -11.82 -5.30 8.61
C LEU A 198 -13.21 -4.73 8.36
N ALA A 199 -13.94 -4.34 9.42
CA ALA A 199 -15.25 -3.70 9.28
C ALA A 199 -15.18 -2.40 8.49
N GLU A 200 -14.21 -1.51 8.77
CA GLU A 200 -13.99 -0.28 8.00
C GLU A 200 -13.76 -0.54 6.51
N SER A 201 -13.01 -1.60 6.17
CA SER A 201 -12.76 -2.02 4.79
C SER A 201 -14.02 -2.57 4.12
N LEU A 202 -14.80 -3.39 4.84
CA LEU A 202 -16.02 -4.02 4.34
C LEU A 202 -17.19 -3.03 4.23
N ASN A 203 -17.26 -2.00 5.07
CA ASN A 203 -18.29 -0.97 5.04
C ASN A 203 -18.29 -0.13 3.75
N LYS A 204 -17.22 -0.21 2.95
CA LYS A 204 -17.18 0.37 1.61
C LYS A 204 -18.00 -0.42 0.60
N PHE A 205 -18.35 -1.68 0.87
CA PHE A 205 -19.16 -2.52 0.01
C PHE A 205 -20.65 -2.41 0.37
N PRO A 206 -21.54 -2.70 -0.60
CA PRO A 206 -22.96 -2.87 -0.33
C PRO A 206 -23.19 -3.88 0.79
N GLU A 207 -24.17 -3.61 1.65
CA GLU A 207 -24.46 -4.37 2.87
C GLU A 207 -24.64 -5.87 2.57
N GLU A 208 -25.38 -6.19 1.51
CA GLU A 208 -25.66 -7.56 1.07
C GLU A 208 -24.39 -8.34 0.67
N SER A 209 -23.30 -7.63 0.36
CA SER A 209 -22.04 -8.24 -0.07
C SER A 209 -21.04 -8.44 1.08
N ARG A 210 -21.17 -7.74 2.21
CA ARG A 210 -20.14 -7.70 3.27
C ARG A 210 -19.91 -9.07 3.88
N ARG A 211 -21.01 -9.74 4.28
CA ARG A 211 -20.97 -11.09 4.83
C ARG A 211 -20.41 -12.10 3.83
N GLN A 212 -20.81 -11.99 2.56
CA GLN A 212 -20.29 -12.85 1.50
C GLN A 212 -18.78 -12.70 1.31
N ILE A 213 -18.27 -11.47 1.33
CA ILE A 213 -16.82 -11.20 1.22
C ILE A 213 -16.08 -11.83 2.40
N LEU A 214 -16.58 -11.63 3.62
CA LEU A 214 -16.00 -12.22 4.82
C LEU A 214 -15.92 -13.74 4.70
N GLU A 215 -17.06 -14.40 4.48
CA GLU A 215 -17.17 -15.85 4.52
C GLU A 215 -16.49 -16.56 3.35
N LYS A 216 -16.67 -16.05 2.13
CA LYS A 216 -16.21 -16.75 0.92
C LYS A 216 -14.80 -16.35 0.50
N HIS A 217 -14.26 -15.23 0.99
CA HIS A 217 -13.02 -14.66 0.46
C HIS A 217 -11.99 -14.27 1.52
N VAL A 218 -12.41 -13.81 2.71
CA VAL A 218 -11.48 -13.48 3.81
C VAL A 218 -11.17 -14.72 4.65
N LEU A 219 -12.19 -15.33 5.25
CA LEU A 219 -12.02 -16.47 6.17
C LEU A 219 -11.29 -17.67 5.55
N PRO A 220 -11.47 -18.03 4.26
CA PRO A 220 -10.75 -19.16 3.66
C PRO A 220 -9.25 -18.93 3.56
N GLU A 221 -8.79 -17.67 3.51
CA GLU A 221 -7.37 -17.36 3.54
C GLU A 221 -6.81 -17.55 4.96
N ILE A 222 -7.57 -17.26 6.02
CA ILE A 222 -7.09 -17.26 7.41
C ILE A 222 -6.62 -18.65 7.86
N ARG A 223 -5.31 -18.77 8.13
CA ARG A 223 -4.66 -20.02 8.53
C ARG A 223 -4.73 -20.33 10.03
N ARG A 224 -5.14 -19.36 10.85
CA ARG A 224 -5.22 -19.49 12.32
C ARG A 224 -6.64 -19.90 12.73
N PRO A 225 -6.91 -21.16 13.14
CA PRO A 225 -8.27 -21.65 13.36
C PRO A 225 -9.04 -20.87 14.43
N ALA A 226 -8.38 -20.53 15.54
CA ALA A 226 -8.99 -19.76 16.62
C ALA A 226 -9.41 -18.35 16.18
N LEU A 227 -8.55 -17.66 15.42
CA LEU A 227 -8.86 -16.34 14.87
C LEU A 227 -9.98 -16.45 13.83
N ARG A 228 -9.93 -17.43 12.92
CA ARG A 228 -10.95 -17.68 11.92
C ARG A 228 -12.33 -17.91 12.56
N LYS A 229 -12.39 -18.71 13.63
CA LYS A 229 -13.64 -18.96 14.39
C LYS A 229 -14.19 -17.67 15.00
N LYS A 230 -13.34 -16.84 15.62
CA LYS A 230 -13.76 -15.54 16.17
C LYS A 230 -14.24 -14.57 15.09
N LEU A 231 -13.55 -14.50 13.96
CA LEU A 231 -13.94 -13.64 12.84
C LEU A 231 -15.25 -14.09 12.17
N ALA A 232 -15.54 -15.39 12.15
CA ALA A 232 -16.80 -15.91 11.60
C ALA A 232 -18.04 -15.47 12.39
N GLN A 233 -17.86 -15.11 13.66
CA GLN A 233 -18.91 -14.63 14.55
C GLN A 233 -19.14 -13.11 14.47
N LEU A 234 -18.39 -12.39 13.61
CA LEU A 234 -18.56 -10.96 13.45
C LEU A 234 -19.85 -10.61 12.70
N GLU A 235 -20.59 -9.65 13.23
CA GLU A 235 -21.62 -8.92 12.50
C GLU A 235 -20.90 -7.85 11.65
N VAL A 236 -21.07 -7.92 10.34
CA VAL A 236 -20.40 -7.07 9.32
C VAL A 236 -21.40 -6.56 8.30
#